data_AF-A0A7Z7YSU9-F1
#
_entry.id   AF-A0A7Z7YSU9-F1
#
_cell.length_a   1.000
_cell.length_b   1.000
_cell.length_c   1.000
_cell.angle_alpha   90.00
_cell.angle_beta   90.00
_cell.angle_gamma   90.00
#
_symmetry.space_group_name_H-M   'P 1'
#
loop_
_entity.id
_entity.type
_entity.pdbx_description
1 polymer ?
#
loop_
_entity_poly.entity_id
_entity_poly.type
_entity_poly.pdbx_seq_one_letter_code
_entity_poly.pdbx_strand_id
1 'polypeptide(L)' 'MIYAYIGITVLWVFLFCYIIIASIDFGAGFFALHSKMTGNEKKVNHLIHRYLNPVW' A
#
# COMPACT_ATOMS: atom_id res chain seq x y z
N MET A 1 24.88 -23.15 -6.97
CA MET A 1 23.57 -23.29 -6.28
C MET A 1 23.39 -22.27 -5.15
N ILE A 2 24.40 -22.00 -4.32
CA ILE A 2 24.31 -20.97 -3.25
C ILE A 2 23.87 -19.57 -3.74
N TYR A 3 24.40 -19.12 -4.89
CA TYR A 3 24.02 -17.83 -5.48
C TYR A 3 22.56 -17.77 -5.93
N ALA A 4 21.99 -18.89 -6.36
CA ALA A 4 20.57 -18.95 -6.71
C ALA A 4 19.68 -18.84 -5.46
N TYR A 5 20.08 -19.47 -4.35
CA TYR A 5 19.39 -19.32 -3.06
C TYR A 5 19.46 -17.89 -2.53
N ILE A 6 20.62 -17.24 -2.61
CA ILE A 6 20.75 -15.82 -2.23
C ILE A 6 19.87 -14.94 -3.13
N GLY A 7 19.87 -15.19 -4.44
CA GLY A 7 19.05 -14.45 -5.39
C GLY A 7 17.55 -14.53 -5.08
N ILE A 8 17.03 -15.73 -4.82
CA ILE A 8 15.61 -15.89 -4.46
C ILE A 8 15.29 -15.26 -3.10
N THR A 9 16.20 -15.34 -2.11
CA THR A 9 16.00 -14.67 -0.82
C THR A 9 15.93 -13.16 -0.96
N VAL A 10 16.80 -12.55 -1.76
CA VAL A 10 16.76 -11.10 -2.01
C VAL A 10 15.46 -10.71 -2.72
N LEU A 11 15.08 -11.41 -3.79
CA LEU A 11 13.81 -11.16 -4.50
C LEU A 11 12.61 -11.29 -3.56
N TRP A 12 12.63 -12.27 -2.66
CA TRP A 12 11.55 -12.48 -1.71
C TRP A 12 11.45 -11.33 -0.70
N VAL A 13 12.58 -10.81 -0.20
CA VAL A 13 12.61 -9.63 0.68
C VAL A 13 12.08 -8.39 -0.04
N PHE A 14 12.49 -8.17 -1.30
CA PHE A 14 11.96 -7.07 -2.11
C PHE A 14 10.45 -7.18 -2.30
N LEU A 15 9.97 -8.38 -2.64
CA LEU A 15 8.55 -8.64 -2.80
C LEU A 15 7.79 -8.43 -1.48
N PHE A 16 8.35 -8.87 -0.36
CA PHE A 16 7.74 -8.70 0.95
C PHE A 16 7.63 -7.22 1.35
N CYS A 17 8.70 -6.45 1.16
CA CYS A 17 8.68 -5.00 1.38
C CYS A 17 7.67 -4.31 0.46
N TYR A 18 7.60 -4.73 -0.81
CA TYR A 18 6.60 -4.22 -1.75
C TYR A 18 5.17 -4.52 -1.27
N ILE A 19 4.89 -5.74 -0.82
CA ILE A 19 3.58 -6.14 -0.28
C ILE A 19 3.19 -5.26 0.92
N ILE A 20 4.13 -4.91 1.81
CA ILE A 20 3.84 -4.03 2.95
C ILE A 20 3.37 -2.66 2.46
N ILE A 21 4.12 -2.03 1.56
CA ILE A 21 3.80 -0.70 1.04
C ILE A 21 2.49 -0.75 0.23
N ALA A 22 2.35 -1.76 -0.63
CA ALA A 22 1.14 -1.97 -1.43
C ALA A 22 -0.09 -2.21 -0.55
N SER A 23 0.03 -2.92 0.57
CA SER A 23 -1.10 -3.15 1.50
C SER A 23 -1.58 -1.85 2.14
N ILE A 24 -0.66 -0.94 2.45
CA ILE A 24 -1.00 0.39 3.01
C ILE A 24 -1.73 1.22 1.96
N ASP A 25 -1.21 1.25 0.73
CA ASP A 25 -1.79 2.02 -0.37
C ASP A 25 -3.18 1.49 -0.78
N PHE A 26 -3.29 0.18 -1.03
CA PHE A 26 -4.57 -0.46 -1.35
C PHE A 26 -5.56 -0.38 -0.20
N GLY A 27 -5.11 -0.52 1.05
CA GLY A 27 -5.95 -0.39 2.24
C GLY A 27 -6.56 1.01 2.32
N ALA A 28 -5.76 2.05 2.18
CA ALA A 28 -6.24 3.42 2.19
C ALA A 28 -7.16 3.73 1.00
N GLY A 29 -6.87 3.20 -0.20
CA GLY A 29 -7.78 3.27 -1.35
C GLY A 29 -9.15 2.63 -1.08
N PHE A 30 -9.17 1.46 -0.42
CA PHE A 30 -10.41 0.80 -0.01
C PHE A 30 -11.19 1.60 1.03
N PHE A 31 -10.50 2.15 2.04
CA PHE A 31 -11.14 3.01 3.05
C PHE A 31 -11.68 4.31 2.46
N ALA A 32 -11.02 4.89 1.46
CA ALA A 32 -11.53 6.05 0.72
C ALA A 32 -12.83 5.69 -0.03
N LEU A 33 -12.85 4.57 -0.74
CA LEU A 33 -14.05 4.07 -1.43
C LEU A 33 -15.20 3.80 -0.46
N HIS A 34 -14.91 3.13 0.67
CA HIS A 34 -15.91 2.86 1.70
C HIS A 34 -16.46 4.15 2.30
N SER A 35 -15.60 5.10 2.65
CA SER A 35 -16.00 6.40 3.18
C SER A 35 -16.86 7.21 2.18
N LYS A 36 -16.63 7.04 0.88
CA LYS A 36 -17.44 7.60 -0.19
C LYS A 36 -18.83 6.97 -0.27
N MET A 37 -18.91 5.64 -0.14
CA MET A 37 -20.20 4.93 -0.10
C MET A 37 -21.02 5.26 1.15
N THR A 38 -20.38 5.46 2.30
CA THR A 38 -21.06 5.76 3.58
C THR A 38 -21.35 7.26 3.79
N GLY A 39 -20.93 8.15 2.86
CA GLY A 39 -21.21 9.59 2.94
C GLY A 39 -20.35 10.38 3.95
N ASN A 40 -19.29 9.79 4.50
CA ASN A 40 -18.41 10.37 5.51
C ASN A 40 -17.09 10.96 4.93
N GLU A 41 -17.09 11.32 3.63
CA GLU A 41 -15.88 11.68 2.87
C GLU A 41 -15.02 12.79 3.50
N LYS A 42 -15.61 13.82 4.12
CA LYS A 42 -14.88 15.07 4.43
C LYS A 42 -13.68 14.90 5.37
N LYS A 43 -13.72 13.97 6.32
CA LYS A 43 -12.63 13.79 7.30
C LYS A 43 -11.55 12.83 6.79
N VAL A 44 -11.96 11.71 6.22
CA VAL A 44 -11.07 10.64 5.77
C VAL A 44 -10.37 11.04 4.47
N ASN A 45 -11.09 11.68 3.55
CA ASN A 45 -10.56 12.04 2.25
C ASN A 45 -9.48 13.14 2.34
N HIS A 46 -9.57 14.06 3.31
CA HIS A 46 -8.53 15.08 3.53
C HIS A 46 -7.19 14.48 3.99
N LEU A 47 -7.22 13.48 4.88
CA LEU A 47 -6.03 12.80 5.36
C LEU A 47 -5.40 11.93 4.27
N ILE A 48 -6.22 11.17 3.53
CA ILE A 48 -5.74 10.31 2.44
C ILE A 48 -5.14 11.13 1.31
N HIS A 49 -5.83 12.17 0.81
CA HIS A 49 -5.28 13.00 -0.27
C HIS A 49 -4.03 13.79 0.13
N ARG A 50 -3.85 14.11 1.41
CA ARG A 50 -2.73 14.94 1.87
C ARG A 50 -1.45 14.15 2.14
N TYR A 51 -1.57 12.90 2.61
CA TYR A 51 -0.42 12.10 3.04
C TYR A 51 -0.19 10.84 2.20
N LEU A 52 -1.20 10.39 1.46
CA LEU A 52 -1.14 9.14 0.72
C LEU A 52 -0.94 9.35 -0.80
N ASN A 53 -1.22 10.55 -1.30
CA ASN A 53 -1.01 10.91 -2.70
C ASN A 53 0.24 11.81 -2.83
N PRO A 54 1.30 11.50 -3.59
CA PRO A 54 1.57 10.33 -4.43
C PRO A 54 2.87 9.63 -4.00
N VAL A 55 2.77 8.51 -3.28
CA VAL A 55 3.89 7.54 -3.26
C VAL A 55 3.74 6.55 -4.44
N TRP A 56 2.59 6.62 -5.13
CA TRP A 56 2.32 6.10 -6.47
C TRP A 56 1.42 7.06 -7.25
#